data_AF-A0A1C4VGV1-F1
#
_entry.id   AF-A0A1C4VGV1-F1
#
_cell.length_a   1.000
_cell.length_b   1.000
_cell.length_c   1.000
_cell.angle_alpha   90.00
_cell.angle_beta   90.00
_cell.angle_gamma   90.00
#
_symmetry.space_group_name_H-M   'P 1'
#
loop_
_entity.id
_entity.type
_entity.pdbx_description
1 polymer ?
#
loop_
_entity_poly.entity_id
_entity_poly.type
_entity_poly.pdbx_seq_one_letter_code
_entity_poly.pdbx_strand_id
1 'polypeptide(L)'
;MDSIDDILGEVPLPPYVTVEDVTFAIKAISVHAAEQWPDGPRCRNDRAPHPCRLHRWGRRILDQRGLTDRQIHALIAEQEAPRP
;
A
#
# COMPACT_ATOMS: atom_id res chain seq x y z
N MET A 1 23.27 -1.19 10.35
CA MET A 1 22.08 -0.95 11.20
C MET A 1 20.94 -1.57 10.44
N ASP A 2 20.42 -2.68 10.93
CA ASP A 2 19.20 -3.26 10.37
C ASP A 2 18.08 -2.21 10.50
N SER A 3 17.35 -1.96 9.42
CA SER A 3 16.25 -1.02 9.47
C SER A 3 15.20 -1.55 10.43
N ILE A 4 14.42 -0.68 11.07
CA ILE A 4 13.27 -1.12 11.90
C ILE A 4 12.34 -2.03 11.09
N ASP A 5 12.25 -1.82 9.77
CA ASP A 5 11.55 -2.72 8.84
C ASP A 5 12.11 -4.15 8.79
N ASP A 6 13.44 -4.33 8.88
CA ASP A 6 14.09 -5.65 8.86
C ASP A 6 13.77 -6.45 10.13
N ILE A 7 13.59 -5.76 11.26
CA ILE A 7 13.24 -6.36 12.55
C ILE A 7 11.75 -6.74 12.61
N LEU A 8 10.88 -5.90 12.05
CA LEU A 8 9.42 -6.10 12.10
C LEU A 8 8.90 -7.11 11.07
N GLY A 9 9.70 -7.45 10.05
CA GLY A 9 9.31 -8.35 8.96
C GLY A 9 8.12 -7.82 8.14
N GLU A 10 7.54 -8.65 7.28
CA GLU A 10 6.35 -8.28 6.51
C GLU A 10 5.07 -8.32 7.36
N VAL A 11 4.05 -7.52 7.00
CA VAL A 11 2.72 -7.69 7.60
C VAL A 11 2.15 -9.03 7.10
N PRO A 12 1.64 -9.90 8.00
CA PRO A 12 1.06 -11.17 7.58
C PRO A 12 -0.19 -10.94 6.73
N LEU A 13 -0.42 -11.84 5.78
CA LEU A 13 -1.66 -11.85 5.01
C LEU A 13 -2.75 -12.59 5.80
N PRO A 14 -4.01 -12.17 5.69
CA PRO A 14 -5.12 -12.93 6.23
C PRO A 14 -5.23 -14.28 5.49
N PRO A 15 -5.79 -15.32 6.14
CA PRO A 15 -5.99 -16.63 5.50
C PRO A 15 -6.95 -16.58 4.30
N TYR A 16 -7.83 -15.56 4.27
CA TYR A 16 -8.74 -15.27 3.17
C TYR A 16 -8.93 -13.75 3.08
N VAL A 17 -8.85 -13.20 1.87
CA VAL A 17 -9.01 -11.75 1.65
C VAL A 17 -10.49 -11.39 1.57
N THR A 18 -10.93 -10.51 2.47
CA THR A 18 -12.30 -9.99 2.52
C THR A 18 -12.47 -8.76 1.63
N VAL A 19 -13.67 -8.16 1.58
CA VAL A 19 -13.89 -6.88 0.89
C VAL A 19 -13.28 -5.73 1.70
N GLU A 20 -13.34 -5.81 3.03
CA GLU A 20 -12.76 -4.82 3.93
C GLU A 20 -11.23 -4.74 3.78
N ASP A 21 -10.57 -5.89 3.63
CA ASP A 21 -9.13 -5.95 3.36
C ASP A 21 -8.75 -5.22 2.07
N VAL A 22 -9.59 -5.31 1.02
CA VAL A 22 -9.37 -4.56 -0.22
C VAL A 22 -9.47 -3.07 0.02
N THR A 23 -10.47 -2.61 0.78
CA THR A 23 -10.60 -1.20 1.15
C THR A 23 -9.36 -0.70 1.89
N PHE A 24 -8.88 -1.46 2.87
CA PHE A 24 -7.65 -1.12 3.59
C PHE A 24 -6.40 -1.18 2.72
N ALA A 25 -6.32 -2.14 1.80
CA ALA A 25 -5.20 -2.25 0.88
C ALA A 25 -5.12 -1.08 -0.10
N ILE A 26 -6.25 -0.64 -0.66
CA ILE A 26 -6.33 0.57 -1.49
C ILE A 26 -5.88 1.78 -0.66
N LYS A 27 -6.39 1.94 0.57
CA LYS A 27 -5.95 3.03 1.45
C LYS A 27 -4.45 2.96 1.75
N ALA A 28 -3.91 1.77 2.00
CA ALA A 28 -2.49 1.58 2.28
C ALA A 28 -1.63 2.04 1.10
N ILE A 29 -1.93 1.63 -0.14
CA ILE A 29 -1.12 2.04 -1.29
C ILE A 29 -1.27 3.53 -1.64
N SER A 30 -2.44 4.13 -1.41
CA SER A 30 -2.69 5.55 -1.64
C SER A 30 -1.99 6.44 -0.61
N VAL A 31 -2.11 6.11 0.68
CA VAL A 31 -1.47 6.86 1.76
C VAL A 31 0.05 6.69 1.72
N HIS A 32 0.51 5.47 1.48
CA HIS A 32 1.94 5.11 1.44
C HIS A 32 2.50 5.15 0.01
N ALA A 33 2.03 6.10 -0.80
CA ALA A 33 2.54 6.34 -2.14
C ALA A 33 4.01 6.80 -2.12
N ALA A 34 4.71 6.58 -3.23
CA ALA A 34 6.06 7.09 -3.44
C ALA A 34 6.05 8.61 -3.56
N GLU A 35 7.01 9.26 -2.91
CA GLU A 35 7.34 10.67 -3.07
C GLU A 35 8.83 10.78 -3.39
N GLN A 36 9.20 11.68 -4.31
CA GLN A 36 10.58 11.84 -4.73
C GLN A 36 11.35 12.73 -3.75
N TRP A 37 12.42 12.18 -3.17
CA TRP A 37 13.31 12.87 -2.24
C TRP A 37 14.73 12.96 -2.83
N PRO A 38 15.63 13.81 -2.29
CA PRO A 38 16.99 13.94 -2.81
C PRO A 38 17.80 12.63 -2.81
N ASP A 39 17.49 11.70 -1.91
CA ASP A 39 18.18 10.41 -1.74
C ASP A 39 17.44 9.22 -2.38
N GLY A 40 16.33 9.46 -3.08
CA GLY A 40 15.54 8.44 -3.76
C GLY A 40 14.05 8.48 -3.41
N PRO A 41 13.23 7.57 -3.95
CA PRO A 41 11.81 7.50 -3.64
C PRO A 41 11.60 7.01 -2.19
N ARG A 42 10.85 7.80 -1.41
CA ARG A 42 10.45 7.47 -0.04
C ARG A 42 8.93 7.40 0.06
N CYS A 43 8.44 6.62 1.02
CA CYS A 43 7.01 6.61 1.33
C CYS A 43 6.61 7.98 1.88
N ARG A 44 5.61 8.62 1.27
CA ARG A 44 5.09 9.93 1.69
C ARG A 44 4.68 9.97 3.17
N ASN A 45 4.09 8.88 3.68
CA ASN A 45 3.64 8.79 5.06
C ASN A 45 4.76 8.42 6.04
N ASP A 46 5.40 7.26 5.85
CA ASP A 46 6.36 6.70 6.82
C ASP A 46 7.77 7.27 6.67
N ARG A 47 8.08 7.91 5.54
CA ARG A 47 9.43 8.35 5.13
C ARG A 47 10.45 7.22 4.99
N ALA A 48 10.07 5.95 5.15
CA ALA A 48 10.89 4.80 4.84
C ALA A 48 11.17 4.71 3.31
N PRO A 49 12.23 3.99 2.88
CA PRO A 49 12.43 3.69 1.46
C PRO A 49 11.16 3.10 0.83
N HIS A 50 10.76 3.61 -0.33
CA HIS A 50 9.59 3.10 -1.03
C HIS A 50 9.96 1.89 -1.92
N PRO A 51 9.16 0.81 -1.94
CA PRO A 51 7.90 0.64 -1.23
C PRO A 51 8.08 0.30 0.24
N CYS A 52 7.38 0.99 1.14
CA CYS A 52 7.40 0.66 2.57
C CYS A 52 6.53 -0.56 2.89
N ARG A 53 6.64 -1.06 4.11
CA ARG A 53 5.95 -2.27 4.58
C ARG A 53 4.44 -2.27 4.34
N LEU A 54 3.74 -1.18 4.64
CA LEU A 54 2.28 -1.09 4.42
C LEU A 54 1.90 -1.00 2.94
N HIS A 55 2.73 -0.35 2.13
CA HIS A 55 2.53 -0.35 0.67
C HIS A 55 2.67 -1.76 0.10
N ARG A 56 3.71 -2.50 0.50
CA ARG A 56 3.93 -3.89 0.07
C ARG A 56 2.79 -4.81 0.52
N TRP A 57 2.31 -4.67 1.74
CA TRP A 57 1.13 -5.41 2.21
C TRP A 57 -0.11 -5.12 1.37
N GLY A 58 -0.40 -3.85 1.10
CA GLY A 58 -1.54 -3.46 0.27
C GLY A 58 -1.47 -4.09 -1.13
N ARG A 59 -0.31 -4.04 -1.79
CA ARG A 59 -0.11 -4.70 -3.09
C ARG A 59 -0.39 -6.20 -3.02
N ARG A 60 0.14 -6.91 -2.03
CA ARG A 60 -0.06 -8.36 -1.87
C ARG A 60 -1.54 -8.74 -1.68
N ILE A 61 -2.31 -7.94 -0.94
CA ILE A 61 -3.76 -8.16 -0.77
C ILE A 61 -4.51 -7.99 -2.09
N LEU A 62 -4.19 -6.95 -2.87
CA LEU A 62 -4.83 -6.67 -4.16
C LEU A 62 -4.45 -7.74 -5.20
N ASP A 63 -3.20 -8.21 -5.18
CA ASP A 63 -2.72 -9.30 -6.02
C ASP A 63 -3.46 -10.62 -5.71
N GLN A 64 -3.70 -10.93 -4.43
CA GLN A 64 -4.48 -12.12 -4.04
C GLN A 64 -5.94 -12.06 -4.53
N ARG A 65 -6.49 -10.86 -4.74
CA ARG A 65 -7.81 -10.67 -5.35
C ARG A 65 -7.79 -10.68 -6.88
N GLY A 66 -6.61 -10.75 -7.49
CA GLY A 66 -6.44 -10.72 -8.94
C GLY A 66 -6.76 -9.36 -9.56
N LEU A 67 -6.62 -8.27 -8.81
CA LEU A 67 -6.87 -6.93 -9.33
C LEU A 67 -5.71 -6.47 -10.21
N THR A 68 -6.04 -5.99 -11.39
CA THR A 68 -5.08 -5.36 -12.30
C THR A 68 -4.73 -3.95 -11.84
N ASP A 69 -3.56 -3.43 -12.23
CA ASP A 69 -3.18 -2.05 -11.93
C ASP A 69 -4.23 -1.03 -12.39
N ARG A 70 -4.88 -1.28 -13.53
CA ARG A 70 -5.99 -0.44 -14.02
C ARG A 70 -7.17 -0.41 -13.06
N GLN A 71 -7.57 -1.56 -12.51
CA GLN A 71 -8.67 -1.65 -11.54
C GLN A 71 -8.27 -1.00 -10.22
N ILE A 72 -7.03 -1.17 -9.79
CA ILE A 72 -6.49 -0.53 -8.60
C ILE A 72 -6.55 1.00 -8.75
N HIS A 73 -6.07 1.55 -9.88
CA HIS A 73 -6.15 2.99 -10.14
C HIS A 73 -7.59 3.52 -10.16
N ALA A 74 -8.54 2.76 -10.71
CA ALA A 74 -9.96 3.13 -10.68
C ALA A 74 -10.50 3.22 -9.24
N LEU A 75 -10.20 2.21 -8.40
CA LEU A 75 -10.61 2.19 -6.99
C LEU A 75 -9.97 3.32 -6.17
N ILE A 76 -8.72 3.69 -6.45
CA ILE A 76 -8.07 4.85 -5.82
C ILE A 76 -8.83 6.13 -6.17
N ALA A 77 -9.11 6.35 -7.45
CA ALA A 77 -9.83 7.54 -7.92
C ALA A 77 -11.25 7.63 -7.32
N GLU A 78 -11.94 6.50 -7.16
CA GLU A 78 -13.25 6.44 -6.50
C GLU A 78 -13.20 6.84 -5.02
N GLN A 79 -12.12 6.48 -4.28
CA GLN A 79 -11.98 6.85 -2.86
C GLN A 79 -11.58 8.31 -2.65
N GLU A 80 -10.84 8.90 -3.60
CA GLU A 80 -10.42 10.31 -3.54
C GLU A 80 -11.52 11.28 -4.01
N ALA A 81 -12.56 10.78 -4.66
CA ALA A 81 -13.69 11.60 -5.09
C ALA A 81 -14.37 12.27 -3.89
N PRO A 82 -14.72 13.57 -3.97
CA PRO A 82 -15.47 14.25 -2.93
C PRO A 82 -16.77 13.51 -2.65
N ARG A 83 -17.05 13.23 -1.37
CA ARG A 83 -18.35 12.70 -0.97
C ARG A 83 -19.38 13.81 -1.14
N PRO A 84 -20.53 13.56 -1.81
CA PRO A 84 -21.59 14.56 -1.96
C PRO A 84 -22.18 14.99 -0.61
#